data_AF-A0A930A643-F1
#
_entry.id   AF-A0A930A643-F1
#
_cell.length_a   1.000
_cell.length_b   1.000
_cell.length_c   1.000
_cell.angle_alpha   90.00
_cell.angle_beta   90.00
_cell.angle_gamma   90.00
#
_symmetry.space_group_name_H-M   'P 1'
#
loop_
_entity.id
_entity.type
_entity.pdbx_description
1 polymer ?
#
loop_
_entity_poly.entity_id
_entity_poly.type
_entity_poly.pdbx_seq_one_letter_code
_entity_poly.pdbx_strand_id
1 'polypeptide(L)' 'PYYAVKARPVSLGGIGGVLVNSNLEVIKQDGTVIGGLYAAGNEIAEIYNNSYPLVEGVTLMTALTGGRICGEAAAEYATK' A
#
# COMPACT_ATOMS: atom_id res chain seq x y z
N PRO A 1 -36.85 -10.40 18.32
CA PRO A 1 -36.19 -9.13 18.74
C PRO A 1 -35.82 -8.32 17.48
N TYR A 2 -35.83 -7.00 17.55
CA TYR A 2 -35.49 -6.11 16.42
C TYR A 2 -34.34 -5.17 16.81
N TYR A 3 -33.46 -4.85 15.85
CA TYR A 3 -32.29 -3.99 16.03
C TYR A 3 -32.23 -2.92 14.95
N ALA A 4 -31.70 -1.74 15.29
CA ALA A 4 -31.45 -0.65 14.36
C ALA A 4 -30.11 0.03 14.69
N VAL A 5 -29.41 0.49 13.65
CA VAL A 5 -28.13 1.22 13.77
C VAL A 5 -28.20 2.50 12.95
N LYS A 6 -27.77 3.62 13.53
CA LYS A 6 -27.61 4.89 12.82
C LYS A 6 -26.22 4.95 12.21
N ALA A 7 -26.14 5.01 10.88
CA ALA A 7 -24.87 5.17 10.15
C ALA A 7 -24.67 6.62 9.68
N ARG A 8 -23.41 6.99 9.47
CA ARG A 8 -23.01 8.22 8.78
C ARG A 8 -21.76 7.94 7.93
N PRO A 9 -21.55 8.67 6.82
CA PRO A 9 -20.30 8.59 6.07
C PRO A 9 -19.11 9.02 6.95
N VAL A 10 -18.01 8.30 6.84
CA VAL A 10 -16.72 8.64 7.45
C VAL A 10 -15.61 8.44 6.43
N SER A 11 -14.49 9.14 6.58
CA SER A 11 -13.31 8.89 5.76
C SER A 11 -12.76 7.50 6.08
N LEU A 12 -12.59 6.67 5.05
CA LEU A 12 -12.06 5.31 5.18
C LEU A 12 -10.52 5.32 5.26
N GLY A 13 -9.88 6.16 4.45
CA GLY A 13 -8.42 6.25 4.31
C GLY A 13 -8.01 7.15 3.14
N GLY A 14 -6.70 7.31 2.96
CA GLY A 14 -6.13 8.01 1.81
C GLY A 14 -5.77 7.04 0.69
N ILE A 15 -5.96 7.46 -0.57
CA ILE A 15 -5.56 6.70 -1.77
C ILE A 15 -4.16 7.12 -2.28
N GLY A 16 -3.65 8.27 -1.80
CA GLY A 16 -2.30 8.72 -2.08
C GLY A 16 -1.27 7.96 -1.26
N GLY A 17 0.01 8.20 -1.55
CA GLY A 17 1.12 7.56 -0.85
C GLY A 17 2.44 7.78 -1.56
N VAL A 18 3.42 6.94 -1.22
CA VAL A 18 4.74 6.89 -1.83
C VAL A 18 4.66 6.10 -3.13
N LEU A 19 5.22 6.64 -4.21
CA LEU A 19 5.26 5.92 -5.47
C LEU A 19 6.27 4.76 -5.37
N VAL A 20 5.87 3.58 -5.82
CA VAL A 20 6.71 2.39 -5.86
C VAL A 20 6.67 1.75 -7.26
N ASN A 21 7.74 1.06 -7.65
CA ASN A 21 7.73 0.26 -8.87
C ASN A 21 7.08 -1.13 -8.64
N SER A 22 7.11 -2.00 -9.64
CA SER A 22 6.57 -3.36 -9.55
C SER A 22 7.27 -4.26 -8.51
N ASN A 23 8.46 -3.87 -8.05
CA ASN A 23 9.23 -4.56 -7.02
C ASN A 23 9.02 -3.95 -5.62
N LEU A 24 8.09 -3.00 -5.48
CA LEU A 24 7.83 -2.25 -4.25
C LEU A 24 9.00 -1.37 -3.78
N GLU A 25 9.92 -1.03 -4.69
CA GLU A 25 11.02 -0.09 -4.42
C GLU A 25 10.51 1.35 -4.52
N VAL A 26 10.87 2.18 -3.56
CA VAL A 26 10.43 3.57 -3.51
C VAL A 26 11.06 4.39 -4.63
N ILE A 27 10.22 5.14 -5.35
CA ILE A 27 10.59 6.02 -6.45
C ILE A 27 10.68 7.47 -5.94
N LYS A 28 11.79 8.15 -6.24
CA LYS A 28 11.99 9.58 -6.00
C LYS A 28 11.15 10.43 -6.93
N GLN A 29 11.07 11.72 -6.64
CA GLN A 29 10.43 12.70 -7.52
C GLN A 29 11.08 12.79 -8.91
N ASP A 30 12.37 12.46 -9.05
CA ASP A 30 13.08 12.45 -10.34
C ASP A 30 12.87 11.16 -11.15
N GLY A 31 12.04 10.22 -10.66
CA GLY A 31 11.77 8.93 -11.29
C GLY A 31 12.81 7.84 -10.99
N THR A 32 13.88 8.14 -10.24
CA THR A 32 14.89 7.14 -9.85
C THR A 32 14.50 6.39 -8.59
N VAL A 33 14.97 5.14 -8.45
CA VAL A 33 14.75 4.33 -7.25
C VAL A 33 15.63 4.81 -6.08
N ILE A 34 15.08 4.79 -4.86
CA ILE A 34 15.85 4.89 -3.62
C ILE A 34 16.33 3.49 -3.22
N GLY A 35 17.61 3.22 -3.44
CA GLY A 35 18.20 1.91 -3.11
C GLY A 35 18.02 1.54 -1.63
N GLY A 36 17.55 0.32 -1.37
CA GLY A 36 17.33 -0.20 -0.01
C GLY A 36 16.03 0.28 0.65
N LEU A 37 15.22 1.12 0.00
CA LEU A 37 13.96 1.61 0.54
C LEU A 37 12.78 0.99 -0.21
N TYR A 38 11.93 0.31 0.56
CA TYR A 38 10.75 -0.40 0.07
C TYR A 38 9.50 0.05 0.85
N ALA A 39 8.34 0.02 0.22
CA ALA A 39 7.07 0.39 0.86
C ALA A 39 5.93 -0.52 0.40
N ALA A 40 4.99 -0.81 1.30
CA ALA A 40 3.80 -1.62 1.07
C ALA A 40 2.66 -1.15 1.97
N GLY A 41 1.44 -1.64 1.75
CA GLY A 41 0.28 -1.32 2.57
C GLY A 41 -0.50 -0.08 2.12
N ASN A 42 -0.93 0.73 3.08
CA ASN A 42 -1.65 1.99 2.86
C ASN A 42 -0.70 3.15 2.52
N GLU A 43 0.60 2.90 2.64
CA GLU A 43 1.66 3.87 2.50
C GLU A 43 2.04 4.10 1.04
N ILE A 44 1.64 3.21 0.13
CA ILE A 44 1.98 3.30 -1.29
C ILE A 44 0.85 3.94 -2.12
N ALA A 45 1.25 4.74 -3.10
CA ALA A 45 0.36 5.30 -4.09
C ALA A 45 -0.07 4.26 -5.14
N GLU A 46 -1.12 4.58 -5.89
CA GLU A 46 -1.46 3.99 -7.20
C GLU A 46 -2.02 2.57 -7.26
N ILE A 47 -2.35 1.90 -6.16
CA ILE A 47 -3.03 0.59 -6.27
C ILE A 47 -4.48 0.75 -6.80
N TYR A 48 -5.09 1.92 -6.54
CA TYR A 48 -6.52 2.18 -6.77
C TYR A 48 -6.80 3.28 -7.79
N ASN A 49 -5.77 3.77 -8.50
CA ASN A 49 -5.87 4.97 -9.35
C ASN A 49 -6.57 6.12 -8.57
N ASN A 50 -7.69 6.66 -9.09
CA ASN A 50 -8.41 7.77 -8.46
C ASN A 50 -9.51 7.35 -7.47
N SER A 51 -9.81 6.07 -7.26
CA SER A 51 -10.94 5.66 -6.41
C SER A 51 -10.78 4.26 -5.82
N TYR A 52 -11.14 4.12 -4.54
CA TYR A 52 -11.09 2.83 -3.85
C TYR A 52 -11.97 1.80 -4.57
N PRO A 53 -11.48 0.57 -4.79
CA PRO A 53 -12.21 -0.44 -5.56
C PRO A 53 -13.45 -0.92 -4.80
N LEU A 54 -14.44 -1.40 -5.56
CA LEU A 54 -15.64 -2.05 -4.99
C LEU A 54 -15.36 -3.45 -4.42
N VAL A 55 -14.11 -3.91 -4.49
CA VAL A 55 -13.68 -5.22 -3.98
C VAL A 55 -13.06 -5.02 -2.60
N GLU A 56 -13.58 -5.75 -1.62
CA GLU A 56 -13.07 -5.73 -0.26
C GLU A 56 -11.76 -6.50 -0.12
N GLY A 57 -10.95 -6.12 0.87
CA GLY A 57 -9.72 -6.84 1.23
C GLY A 57 -8.48 -6.51 0.40
N VAL A 58 -8.57 -5.62 -0.60
CA VAL A 58 -7.39 -5.26 -1.42
C VAL A 58 -6.31 -4.57 -0.57
N THR A 59 -6.71 -3.69 0.34
CA THR A 59 -5.80 -3.06 1.32
C THR A 59 -5.08 -4.10 2.19
N LEU A 60 -5.79 -5.16 2.59
CA LEU A 60 -5.20 -6.22 3.39
C LEU A 60 -4.16 -7.02 2.57
N MET A 61 -4.46 -7.29 1.30
CA MET A 61 -3.52 -7.95 0.39
C MET A 61 -2.23 -7.13 0.23
N THR A 62 -2.33 -5.82 0.09
CA THR A 62 -1.17 -4.95 -0.16
C THR A 62 -0.31 -4.82 1.08
N ALA A 63 -0.92 -4.83 2.27
CA ALA A 63 -0.21 -4.90 3.54
C ALA A 63 0.48 -6.26 3.75
N LEU A 64 -0.26 -7.37 3.64
CA LEU A 64 0.25 -8.69 3.99
C LEU A 64 1.24 -9.23 2.95
N THR A 65 0.83 -9.27 1.68
CA THR A 65 1.65 -9.80 0.60
C THR A 65 2.78 -8.84 0.26
N GLY A 66 2.48 -7.54 0.15
CA GLY A 66 3.48 -6.52 -0.12
C GLY A 66 4.49 -6.41 1.01
N GLY A 67 4.04 -6.45 2.28
CA GLY A 67 4.93 -6.45 3.44
C GLY A 67 5.92 -7.61 3.44
N ARG A 68 5.48 -8.83 3.09
CA ARG A 68 6.37 -9.98 2.93
C ARG A 68 7.42 -9.76 1.84
N ILE A 69 7.01 -9.29 0.67
CA ILE A 69 7.90 -9.02 -0.47
C ILE A 69 8.94 -7.96 -0.10
N CYS A 70 8.50 -6.85 0.51
CA CYS A 70 9.41 -5.80 0.98
C CYS A 70 10.40 -6.32 2.02
N GLY A 71 9.94 -7.15 2.95
CA GLY A 71 10.80 -7.75 3.97
C GLY A 71 11.89 -8.65 3.38
N GLU A 72 11.51 -9.51 2.43
CA GLU A 72 12.46 -10.38 1.71
C GLU A 72 13.48 -9.56 0.90
N ALA A 73 13.02 -8.55 0.15
CA ALA A 73 13.88 -7.69 -0.65
C ALA A 73 14.84 -6.85 0.21
N ALA A 74 14.34 -6.27 1.32
CA ALA A 74 15.16 -5.51 2.26
C ALA A 74 16.22 -6.39 2.93
N ALA A 75 15.87 -7.62 3.30
CA ALA A 75 16.82 -8.58 3.86
C ALA A 75 17.92 -8.95 2.86
N GLU A 76 17.56 -9.21 1.59
CA GLU A 76 18.53 -9.50 0.53
C GLU A 76 19.47 -8.31 0.31
N TYR A 77 18.92 -7.09 0.23
CA TYR A 77 19.69 -5.87 0.05
C TYR A 77 20.72 -5.65 1.17
N ALA A 78 20.35 -5.92 2.42
CA ALA A 78 21.23 -5.74 3.58
C ALA A 78 22.43 -6.71 3.61
N THR A 79 22.39 -7.79 2.82
CA THR A 79 23.48 -8.80 2.75
C THR A 79 24.42 -8.61 1.56
N LYS A 80 24.14 -7.63 0.69
CA LYS A 80 25.01 -7.22 -0.43
C LYS A 80 26.08 -6.25 0.07
#